data_AF-A0A2M9KKQ5-F1
#
_entry.id   AF-A0A2M9KKQ5-F1
#
_cell.length_a   1.000
_cell.length_b   1.000
_cell.length_c   1.000
_cell.angle_alpha   90.00
_cell.angle_beta   90.00
_cell.angle_gamma   90.00
#
_symmetry.space_group_name_H-M   'P 1'
#
loop_
_entity.id
_entity.type
_entity.pdbx_description
1 polymer ?
#
loop_
_entity_poly.entity_id
_entity_poly.type
_entity_poly.pdbx_seq_one_letter_code
_entity_poly.pdbx_strand_id
1 'polypeptide(L)'
;MLLGALAMPAAAAHGGPDPKGTAKGQPAKGKPAKGRPASTTPARPTTPRCSSERDVSSAVVDYSGSGLFETLFRAATDRQGHAFLNDSRNPGVWINLALLPGAPTCAQETALSATEEDPGNLYITLLGSNGTLYQAQCATASGAPFTPATLPAACGAGFTPISGTPV
;
A
#
# COMPACT_ATOMS: atom_id res chain seq x y z
N MET A 1 -44.80 9.65 -4.55
CA MET A 1 -44.21 10.39 -3.41
C MET A 1 -44.04 9.44 -2.26
N LEU A 2 -42.81 9.16 -1.82
CA LEU A 2 -42.47 8.86 -0.43
C LEU A 2 -40.95 9.05 -0.32
N LEU A 3 -40.53 10.10 0.39
CA LEU A 3 -39.14 10.45 0.65
C LEU A 3 -38.58 9.54 1.76
N GLY A 4 -37.40 8.95 1.54
CA GLY A 4 -36.61 8.28 2.57
C GLY A 4 -35.35 9.10 2.86
N ALA A 5 -35.25 9.65 4.07
CA ALA A 5 -34.20 10.57 4.50
C ALA A 5 -32.91 9.86 4.92
N LEU A 6 -31.80 10.57 4.69
CA LEU A 6 -30.42 10.27 5.04
C LEU A 6 -30.19 10.17 6.56
N ALA A 7 -29.27 9.29 6.97
CA ALA A 7 -28.57 9.41 8.24
C ALA A 7 -27.08 9.06 8.04
N MET A 8 -26.21 10.07 8.14
CA MET A 8 -24.78 9.91 8.31
C MET A 8 -24.42 10.13 9.79
N PRO A 9 -23.54 9.31 10.38
CA PRO A 9 -22.90 9.66 11.65
C PRO A 9 -21.64 10.50 11.39
N ALA A 10 -21.66 11.74 11.88
CA ALA A 10 -20.48 12.58 12.10
C ALA A 10 -20.15 12.59 13.59
N ALA A 11 -18.91 12.29 13.96
CA ALA A 11 -18.24 12.61 15.22
C ALA A 11 -16.82 12.02 15.18
N ALA A 12 -15.74 12.62 15.66
CA ALA A 12 -15.50 13.95 16.19
C ALA A 12 -14.00 14.22 16.07
N ALA A 13 -13.64 15.45 15.67
CA ALA A 13 -12.30 15.97 15.85
C ALA A 13 -12.06 16.23 17.35
N HIS A 14 -10.93 15.78 17.88
CA HIS A 14 -10.42 16.23 19.17
C HIS A 14 -9.11 16.96 18.93
N GLY A 15 -9.18 18.29 19.03
CA GLY A 15 -8.05 19.19 19.04
C GLY A 15 -7.83 19.79 20.42
N GLY A 16 -6.56 19.77 20.85
CA GLY A 16 -5.93 20.75 21.73
C GLY A 16 -5.71 20.33 23.19
N PRO A 17 -4.76 20.99 23.93
CA PRO A 17 -3.59 21.75 23.50
C PRO A 17 -2.26 21.26 24.13
N ASP A 18 -1.15 21.51 23.44
CA ASP A 18 0.21 21.42 24.00
C ASP A 18 0.49 22.54 25.00
N PRO A 19 1.13 22.27 26.14
CA PRO A 19 1.84 23.29 26.90
C PRO A 19 3.33 23.30 26.52
N LYS A 20 3.74 24.36 25.80
CA LYS A 20 5.11 24.87 25.78
C LYS A 20 5.47 25.38 27.18
N GLY A 21 6.46 24.77 27.81
CA GLY A 21 7.09 25.26 29.03
C GLY A 21 8.60 25.33 28.86
N THR A 22 9.10 26.49 28.45
CA THR A 22 10.52 26.87 28.50
C THR A 22 10.91 27.23 29.93
N ALA A 23 11.93 26.58 30.49
CA ALA A 23 12.68 27.11 31.62
C ALA A 23 14.18 26.80 31.44
N LYS A 24 14.93 27.87 31.15
CA LYS A 24 16.39 27.92 31.26
C LYS A 24 16.77 28.02 32.74
N GLY A 25 17.69 27.19 33.20
CA GLY A 25 18.38 27.30 34.49
C GLY A 25 19.80 26.76 34.36
N GLN A 26 20.78 27.64 34.57
CA GLN A 26 22.23 27.43 34.39
C GLN A 26 22.87 26.74 35.62
N PRO A 27 24.19 26.44 35.64
CA PRO A 27 24.73 25.12 35.95
C PRO A 27 25.20 24.95 37.41
N ALA A 28 25.19 23.70 37.90
CA ALA A 28 25.88 23.32 39.13
C ALA A 28 27.07 22.40 38.81
N LYS A 29 28.28 22.89 39.11
CA LYS A 29 29.53 22.10 39.16
C LYS A 29 29.42 21.08 40.31
N GLY A 30 29.51 19.79 39.99
CA GLY A 30 29.60 18.68 40.94
C GLY A 30 30.45 17.54 40.38
N LYS A 31 31.33 17.01 41.22
CA LYS A 31 32.44 16.06 41.03
C LYS A 31 32.14 14.78 40.20
N PRO A 32 33.18 14.11 39.65
CA PRO A 32 33.01 12.94 38.79
C PRO A 32 32.51 11.71 39.57
N ALA A 33 31.34 11.20 39.20
CA ALA A 33 30.84 9.93 39.70
C ALA A 33 31.56 8.77 39.00
N LYS A 34 32.24 7.96 39.80
CA LYS A 34 32.78 6.65 39.44
C LYS A 34 31.69 5.75 38.84
N GLY A 35 32.03 5.12 37.72
CA GLY A 35 31.58 3.77 37.34
C GLY A 35 30.07 3.57 37.21
N ARG A 36 29.53 3.83 36.03
CA ARG A 36 28.32 3.14 35.56
C ARG A 36 28.73 2.32 34.33
N PRO A 37 28.56 0.99 34.32
CA PRO A 37 28.85 0.21 33.12
C PRO A 37 27.94 0.74 32.00
N ALA A 38 28.55 1.02 30.85
CA ALA A 38 27.81 1.35 29.64
C ALA A 38 26.81 0.22 29.39
N SER A 39 25.51 0.55 29.39
CA SER A 39 24.49 -0.35 28.87
C SER A 39 24.78 -0.51 27.37
N THR A 40 25.51 -1.55 27.03
CA THR A 40 25.58 -2.11 25.68
C THR A 40 24.22 -2.71 25.38
N THR A 41 23.23 -1.85 25.12
CA THR A 41 22.06 -2.27 24.37
C THR A 41 22.60 -2.61 22.97
N PRO A 42 22.48 -3.85 22.48
CA PRO A 42 22.86 -4.18 21.13
C PRO A 42 22.12 -3.22 20.21
N ALA A 43 22.85 -2.49 19.35
CA ALA A 43 22.23 -1.72 18.29
C ALA A 43 21.31 -2.68 17.55
N ARG A 44 19.99 -2.42 17.64
CA ARG A 44 19.00 -3.19 16.90
C ARG A 44 19.46 -3.22 15.45
N PRO A 45 19.52 -4.38 14.78
CA PRO A 45 19.87 -4.43 13.38
C PRO A 45 18.94 -3.45 12.65
N THR A 46 19.50 -2.38 12.12
CA THR A 46 18.79 -1.46 11.24
C THR A 46 18.67 -2.17 9.91
N THR A 47 17.82 -3.19 9.83
CA THR A 47 17.21 -3.53 8.55
C THR A 47 16.64 -2.21 8.03
N PRO A 48 16.99 -1.79 6.80
CA PRO A 48 16.39 -0.60 6.20
C PRO A 48 14.88 -0.81 6.28
N ARG A 49 14.22 -0.04 7.16
CA ARG A 49 12.76 -0.08 7.19
C ARG A 49 12.33 0.58 5.91
N CYS A 50 11.58 -0.14 5.10
CA CYS A 50 10.75 0.48 4.10
C CYS A 50 9.84 1.46 4.85
N SER A 51 10.16 2.75 4.79
CA SER A 51 9.32 3.82 5.33
C SER A 51 8.70 4.53 4.14
N SER A 52 7.65 3.93 3.60
CA SER A 52 6.83 4.54 2.55
C SER A 52 5.66 5.28 3.20
N GLU A 53 5.22 6.35 2.54
CA GLU A 53 3.87 6.85 2.74
C GLU A 53 2.87 5.81 2.23
N ARG A 54 1.62 5.90 2.71
CA ARG A 54 0.57 5.04 2.18
C ARG A 54 0.11 5.62 0.85
N ASP A 55 0.15 4.79 -0.17
CA ASP A 55 -0.37 5.09 -1.48
C ASP A 55 -1.68 4.31 -1.72
N VAL A 56 -2.55 4.87 -2.56
CA VAL A 56 -3.80 4.24 -3.02
C VAL A 56 -4.01 4.55 -4.50
N SER A 57 -4.27 3.52 -5.29
CA SER A 57 -4.62 3.63 -6.70
C SER A 57 -5.91 2.87 -7.03
N SER A 58 -6.59 3.28 -8.09
CA SER A 58 -7.83 2.66 -8.54
C SER A 58 -7.99 2.67 -10.05
N ALA A 59 -8.56 1.60 -10.60
CA ALA A 59 -8.99 1.51 -11.99
C ALA A 59 -10.40 0.91 -12.07
N VAL A 60 -11.28 1.50 -12.87
CA VAL A 60 -12.64 1.03 -13.11
C VAL A 60 -12.75 0.57 -14.55
N VAL A 61 -13.42 -0.55 -14.79
CA VAL A 61 -13.79 -1.00 -16.14
C VAL A 61 -15.16 -0.38 -16.49
N ASP A 62 -15.17 0.52 -17.48
CA ASP A 62 -16.38 1.26 -17.90
C ASP A 62 -16.95 0.80 -19.26
N TYR A 63 -16.48 -0.34 -19.76
CA TYR A 63 -17.02 -0.92 -21.00
C TYR A 63 -18.19 -1.86 -20.70
N SER A 64 -19.41 -1.38 -21.00
CA SER A 64 -20.67 -2.08 -20.75
C SER A 64 -20.84 -3.39 -21.52
N GLY A 65 -19.98 -3.66 -22.51
CA GLY A 65 -19.94 -4.92 -23.24
C GLY A 65 -19.09 -6.01 -22.58
N SER A 66 -18.32 -5.67 -21.54
CA SER A 66 -17.54 -6.64 -20.77
C SER A 66 -18.35 -7.22 -19.62
N GLY A 67 -18.13 -8.50 -19.30
CA GLY A 67 -18.59 -9.05 -18.02
C GLY A 67 -17.89 -8.46 -16.77
N LEU A 68 -17.04 -7.44 -16.96
CA LEU A 68 -16.33 -6.71 -15.91
C LEU A 68 -16.88 -5.30 -15.70
N PHE A 69 -17.96 -4.90 -16.39
CA PHE A 69 -18.55 -3.57 -16.27
C PHE A 69 -18.76 -3.16 -14.79
N GLU A 70 -18.36 -1.93 -14.46
CA GLU A 70 -18.36 -1.34 -13.11
C GLU A 70 -17.46 -2.05 -12.08
N THR A 71 -16.63 -3.01 -12.51
CA THR A 71 -15.61 -3.60 -11.63
C THR A 71 -14.55 -2.56 -11.32
N LEU A 72 -14.33 -2.34 -10.02
CA LEU A 72 -13.35 -1.41 -9.49
C LEU A 72 -12.22 -2.19 -8.81
N PHE A 73 -11.04 -2.11 -9.41
CA PHE A 73 -9.80 -2.58 -8.83
C PHE A 73 -9.16 -1.47 -8.00
N ARG A 74 -8.66 -1.82 -6.81
CA ARG A 74 -7.93 -0.89 -5.94
C ARG A 74 -6.60 -1.50 -5.55
N ALA A 75 -5.57 -0.67 -5.47
CA ALA A 75 -4.30 -1.04 -4.89
C ALA A 75 -3.99 -0.10 -3.73
N ALA A 76 -3.27 -0.62 -2.73
CA ALA A 76 -2.81 0.20 -1.61
C ALA A 76 -1.47 -0.33 -1.06
N THR A 77 -0.69 0.56 -0.46
CA THR A 77 0.49 0.20 0.34
C THR A 77 0.26 0.36 1.84
N ASP A 78 0.93 -0.45 2.66
CA ASP A 78 1.05 -0.20 4.09
C ASP A 78 2.34 0.57 4.43
N ARG A 79 2.54 0.86 5.72
CA ARG A 79 3.72 1.63 6.19
C ARG A 79 5.01 0.82 6.16
N GLN A 80 4.93 -0.45 5.78
CA GLN A 80 6.03 -1.39 5.68
C GLN A 80 6.39 -1.66 4.22
N GLY A 81 5.70 -1.01 3.27
CA GLY A 81 5.91 -1.17 1.84
C GLY A 81 5.33 -2.45 1.26
N HIS A 82 4.42 -3.12 1.97
CA HIS A 82 3.65 -4.20 1.37
C HIS A 82 2.56 -3.59 0.49
N ALA A 83 2.39 -4.13 -0.72
CA ALA A 83 1.33 -3.72 -1.63
C ALA A 83 0.20 -4.75 -1.63
N PHE A 84 -1.03 -4.27 -1.76
CA PHE A 84 -2.24 -5.07 -1.71
C PHE A 84 -3.17 -4.74 -2.88
N LEU A 85 -3.85 -5.75 -3.42
CA LEU A 85 -4.89 -5.60 -4.43
C LEU A 85 -6.27 -5.93 -3.84
N ASN A 86 -7.27 -5.13 -4.16
CA ASN A 86 -8.68 -5.42 -3.94
C ASN A 86 -9.44 -5.41 -5.27
N ASP A 87 -10.28 -6.43 -5.45
CA ASP A 87 -11.24 -6.56 -6.54
C ASP A 87 -12.64 -6.31 -5.95
N SER A 88 -13.39 -5.34 -6.47
CA SER A 88 -14.70 -4.97 -5.91
C SER A 88 -15.73 -6.11 -5.94
N ARG A 89 -15.54 -7.11 -6.80
CA ARG A 89 -16.38 -8.31 -6.87
C ARG A 89 -16.14 -9.27 -5.70
N ASN A 90 -15.07 -9.07 -4.94
CA ASN A 90 -14.76 -9.79 -3.71
C ASN A 90 -14.52 -8.79 -2.55
N PRO A 91 -15.60 -8.14 -2.07
CA PRO A 91 -15.48 -7.04 -1.12
C PRO A 91 -14.85 -7.49 0.20
N GLY A 92 -13.95 -6.64 0.73
CA GLY A 92 -13.26 -6.89 2.00
C GLY A 92 -11.99 -7.75 1.88
N VAL A 93 -11.71 -8.34 0.71
CA VAL A 93 -10.47 -9.10 0.49
C VAL A 93 -9.38 -8.19 -0.07
N TRP A 94 -8.29 -8.06 0.69
CA TRP A 94 -7.05 -7.41 0.28
C TRP A 94 -5.95 -8.46 0.11
N ILE A 95 -5.53 -8.68 -1.13
CA ILE A 95 -4.59 -9.73 -1.51
C ILE A 95 -3.18 -9.15 -1.48
N ASN A 96 -2.28 -9.74 -0.70
CA ASN A 96 -0.89 -9.31 -0.67
C ASN A 96 -0.21 -9.61 -2.03
N LEU A 97 0.32 -8.58 -2.68
CA LEU A 97 0.97 -8.71 -3.99
C LEU A 97 2.34 -9.39 -3.92
N ALA A 98 2.91 -9.57 -2.72
CA ALA A 98 4.09 -10.42 -2.51
C ALA A 98 3.85 -11.92 -2.80
N LEU A 99 2.59 -12.32 -3.03
CA LEU A 99 2.26 -13.65 -3.57
C LEU A 99 2.74 -13.83 -5.02
N LEU A 100 2.98 -12.74 -5.74
CA LEU A 100 3.44 -12.77 -7.12
C LEU A 100 4.97 -12.75 -7.17
N PRO A 101 5.61 -13.61 -7.99
CA PRO A 101 7.06 -13.55 -8.19
C PRO A 101 7.51 -12.17 -8.68
N GLY A 102 8.71 -11.76 -8.29
CA GLY A 102 9.30 -10.49 -8.72
C GLY A 102 8.72 -9.23 -8.08
N ALA A 103 7.73 -9.34 -7.19
CA ALA A 103 7.21 -8.20 -6.45
C ALA A 103 8.35 -7.55 -5.62
N PRO A 104 8.52 -6.21 -5.65
CA PRO A 104 9.50 -5.55 -4.81
C PRO A 104 9.14 -5.75 -3.33
N THR A 105 10.15 -5.97 -2.50
CA THR A 105 9.99 -6.15 -1.04
C THR A 105 9.61 -4.85 -0.32
N CYS A 106 9.79 -3.71 -0.99
CA CYS A 106 9.50 -2.37 -0.51
C CYS A 106 8.87 -1.56 -1.65
N ALA A 107 7.55 -1.62 -1.76
CA ALA A 107 6.77 -0.82 -2.69
C ALA A 107 6.42 0.54 -2.06
N GLN A 108 6.72 1.62 -2.77
CA GLN A 108 6.44 2.99 -2.35
C GLN A 108 5.13 3.50 -2.93
N GLU A 109 4.85 3.19 -4.20
CA GLU A 109 3.65 3.63 -4.92
C GLU A 109 3.05 2.49 -5.74
N THR A 110 1.76 2.62 -6.02
CA THR A 110 0.96 1.71 -6.82
C THR A 110 0.30 2.46 -7.97
N ALA A 111 0.20 1.83 -9.12
CA ALA A 111 -0.61 2.30 -10.22
C ALA A 111 -1.38 1.13 -10.83
N LEU A 112 -2.64 1.39 -11.20
CA LEU A 112 -3.51 0.42 -11.83
C LEU A 112 -4.00 0.94 -13.18
N SER A 113 -4.08 0.05 -14.16
CA SER A 113 -4.85 0.26 -15.38
C SER A 113 -5.54 -1.04 -15.77
N ALA A 114 -6.74 -0.94 -16.35
CA ALA A 114 -7.49 -2.09 -16.83
C ALA A 114 -7.80 -1.88 -18.32
N THR A 115 -7.76 -2.94 -19.11
CA THR A 115 -8.28 -2.91 -20.48
C THR A 115 -9.78 -3.09 -20.48
N GLU A 116 -10.40 -2.58 -21.53
CA GLU A 116 -11.84 -2.66 -21.75
C GLU A 116 -12.26 -3.90 -22.57
N GLU A 117 -11.32 -4.80 -22.87
CA GLU A 117 -11.59 -6.03 -23.62
C GLU A 117 -12.34 -7.09 -22.78
N ASP A 118 -12.96 -8.07 -23.43
CA ASP A 118 -13.62 -9.22 -22.77
C ASP A 118 -13.07 -10.56 -23.29
N PRO A 119 -12.24 -11.30 -22.52
CA PRO A 119 -11.68 -10.91 -21.22
C PRO A 119 -10.59 -9.83 -21.37
N GLY A 120 -10.50 -8.94 -20.37
CA GLY A 120 -9.51 -7.87 -20.33
C GLY A 120 -8.26 -8.23 -19.53
N ASN A 121 -7.40 -7.25 -19.34
CA ASN A 121 -6.18 -7.33 -18.54
C ASN A 121 -6.20 -6.25 -17.46
N LEU A 122 -5.76 -6.61 -16.25
CA LEU A 122 -5.38 -5.67 -15.21
C LEU A 122 -3.86 -5.55 -15.21
N TYR A 123 -3.34 -4.35 -15.40
CA TYR A 123 -1.93 -4.03 -15.21
C TYR A 123 -1.75 -3.43 -13.82
N ILE A 124 -0.84 -4.01 -13.05
CA ILE A 124 -0.46 -3.55 -11.73
C ILE A 124 0.98 -3.11 -11.80
N THR A 125 1.24 -1.84 -11.51
CA THR A 125 2.59 -1.27 -11.47
C THR A 125 2.94 -0.87 -10.04
N LEU A 126 4.14 -1.26 -9.59
CA LEU A 126 4.69 -0.93 -8.28
C LEU A 126 6.00 -0.15 -8.45
N LEU A 127 6.13 0.97 -7.77
CA LEU A 127 7.41 1.67 -7.63
C LEU A 127 8.18 1.04 -6.47
N GLY A 128 9.30 0.38 -6.76
CA GLY A 128 10.20 -0.12 -5.73
C GLY A 128 11.03 1.00 -5.11
N SER A 129 11.50 0.82 -3.88
CA SER A 129 12.39 1.79 -3.21
C SER A 129 13.75 2.02 -3.86
N ASN A 130 14.11 1.19 -4.84
CA ASN A 130 15.26 1.39 -5.71
C ASN A 130 14.96 2.33 -6.89
N GLY A 131 13.78 2.95 -6.93
CA GLY A 131 13.31 3.79 -8.03
C GLY A 131 12.82 3.02 -9.25
N THR A 132 12.94 1.69 -9.27
CA THR A 132 12.56 0.88 -10.44
C THR A 132 11.06 0.59 -10.41
N LEU A 133 10.38 0.71 -11.55
CA LEU A 133 9.00 0.30 -11.72
C LEU A 133 8.96 -1.19 -12.04
N TYR A 134 8.02 -1.89 -11.42
CA TYR A 134 7.74 -3.31 -11.64
C TYR A 134 6.31 -3.46 -12.12
N GLN A 135 6.05 -4.22 -13.17
CA GLN A 135 4.70 -4.45 -13.69
C GLN A 135 4.34 -5.93 -13.73
N ALA A 136 3.13 -6.24 -13.26
CA ALA A 136 2.46 -7.51 -13.50
C ALA A 136 1.25 -7.27 -14.41
N GLN A 137 1.03 -8.19 -15.35
CA GLN A 137 -0.18 -8.24 -16.18
C GLN A 137 -1.01 -9.43 -15.74
N CYS A 138 -2.26 -9.19 -15.36
CA CYS A 138 -3.16 -10.22 -14.86
C CYS A 138 -4.38 -10.34 -15.77
N ALA A 139 -4.63 -11.56 -16.26
CA ALA A 139 -5.86 -11.85 -16.99
C ALA A 139 -7.08 -11.68 -16.08
N THR A 140 -8.10 -10.98 -16.56
CA THR A 140 -9.35 -10.79 -15.82
C THR A 140 -10.44 -11.71 -16.38
N ALA A 141 -11.35 -12.17 -15.52
CA ALA A 141 -12.47 -13.01 -15.92
C ALA A 141 -13.72 -12.59 -15.15
N SER A 142 -14.83 -12.33 -15.86
CA SER A 142 -16.09 -11.77 -15.32
C SER A 142 -16.64 -12.50 -14.10
N GLY A 143 -16.68 -13.84 -14.14
CA GLY A 143 -17.23 -14.69 -13.08
C GLY A 143 -16.25 -15.15 -12.01
N ALA A 144 -14.97 -14.77 -12.09
CA ALA A 144 -13.94 -15.24 -11.18
C ALA A 144 -13.18 -14.04 -10.60
N PRO A 145 -13.57 -13.53 -9.42
CA PRO A 145 -12.84 -12.44 -8.80
C PRO A 145 -11.43 -12.90 -8.38
N PHE A 146 -10.53 -11.95 -8.23
CA PHE A 146 -9.23 -12.26 -7.65
C PHE A 146 -9.36 -12.70 -6.18
N THR A 147 -8.56 -13.71 -5.85
CA THR A 147 -8.37 -14.24 -4.49
C THR A 147 -6.88 -14.55 -4.31
N PRO A 148 -6.39 -14.76 -3.08
CA PRO A 148 -5.01 -15.21 -2.87
C PRO A 148 -4.66 -16.50 -3.64
N ALA A 149 -5.64 -17.37 -3.89
CA ALA A 149 -5.44 -18.63 -4.60
C ALA A 149 -5.44 -18.47 -6.14
N THR A 150 -6.23 -17.53 -6.66
CA THR A 150 -6.42 -17.35 -8.11
C THR A 150 -5.48 -16.32 -8.73
N LEU A 151 -5.04 -15.33 -7.95
CA LEU A 151 -4.19 -14.24 -8.44
C LEU A 151 -2.86 -14.72 -9.07
N PRO A 152 -2.10 -15.67 -8.48
CA PRO A 152 -0.85 -16.14 -9.09
C PRO A 152 -1.04 -16.74 -10.48
N ALA A 153 -2.11 -17.52 -10.68
CA ALA A 153 -2.43 -18.09 -11.97
C ALA A 153 -2.81 -17.02 -13.00
N ALA A 154 -3.58 -16.01 -12.57
CA ALA A 154 -4.01 -14.92 -13.45
C ALA A 154 -2.85 -14.01 -13.91
N CYS A 155 -1.87 -13.77 -13.05
CA CYS A 155 -0.74 -12.86 -13.34
C CYS A 155 0.49 -13.57 -13.95
N GLY A 156 0.40 -14.87 -14.20
CA GLY A 156 1.46 -15.66 -14.84
C GLY A 156 2.81 -15.53 -14.14
N ALA A 157 3.78 -14.91 -14.82
CA ALA A 157 5.14 -14.73 -14.31
C ALA A 157 5.24 -13.75 -13.12
N GLY A 158 4.18 -12.99 -12.82
CA GLY A 158 4.18 -11.98 -11.78
C GLY A 158 4.77 -10.65 -12.27
N PHE A 159 5.54 -10.01 -11.40
CA PHE A 159 6.14 -8.70 -11.65
C PHE A 159 7.46 -8.81 -12.41
N THR A 160 7.62 -7.95 -13.40
CA THR A 160 8.86 -7.77 -14.15
C THR A 160 9.31 -6.30 -14.07
N PRO A 161 10.61 -6.02 -13.89
CA PRO A 161 11.10 -4.64 -13.89
C PRO A 161 10.93 -4.03 -15.29
N ILE A 162 10.40 -2.80 -15.33
CA ILE A 162 10.28 -2.03 -16.56
C ILE A 162 11.66 -1.49 -16.93
N SER A 163 12.19 -1.98 -18.05
CA SER A 163 13.50 -1.56 -18.56
C SER A 163 13.49 -0.08 -18.91
N GLY A 164 14.54 0.64 -18.50
CA GLY A 164 14.65 2.08 -18.74
C GLY A 164 13.81 2.96 -17.81
N THR A 165 13.32 2.42 -16.68
CA THR A 165 12.74 3.27 -15.63
C THR A 165 13.75 4.36 -15.22
N PRO A 166 13.37 5.66 -15.26
CA PRO A 166 14.24 6.74 -14.75
C PRO A 166 14.43 6.58 -13.24
N VAL A 167 15.70 6.50 -12.79
CA VAL A 167 16.10 6.37 -11.37
C VAL A 167 17.04 7.48 -10.94
#